data_AF-A0A9P7BZD5-F1
#
_entry.id   AF-A0A9P7BZD5-F1
#
_cell.length_a   1.000
_cell.length_b   1.000
_cell.length_c   1.000
_cell.angle_alpha   90.00
_cell.angle_beta   90.00
_cell.angle_gamma   90.00
#
_symmetry.space_group_name_H-M   'P 1'
#
loop_
_entity.id
_entity.type
_entity.pdbx_description
1 polymer ?
#
loop_
_entity_poly.entity_id
_entity_poly.type
_entity_poly.pdbx_seq_one_letter_code
_entity_poly.pdbx_strand_id
1 'polypeptide(L)'
;MSSAAKVAKELEKDIGRKVSAVTVRRTLRKAGLGAIEKPKKPLLSAKSIRKRLSWCMAHKDWTVDDWKRMDAPGLGSGQGKA
;
A
#
# COMPACT_ATOMS: atom_id res chain seq x y z
N MET A 1 -12.26 3.06 -3.63
CA MET A 1 -12.24 4.44 -4.16
C MET A 1 -13.63 4.80 -4.64
N SER A 2 -14.13 5.97 -4.26
CA SER A 2 -15.35 6.55 -4.83
C SER A 2 -15.05 6.94 -6.28
N SER A 3 -15.82 6.41 -7.22
CA SER A 3 -15.72 6.80 -8.64
C SER A 3 -16.34 8.19 -8.83
N ALA A 4 -15.96 8.88 -9.91
CA ALA A 4 -16.55 10.18 -10.26
C ALA A 4 -18.08 10.15 -10.36
N ALA A 5 -18.68 9.00 -10.68
CA ALA A 5 -20.12 8.81 -10.70
C ALA A 5 -20.76 8.78 -9.30
N LYS A 6 -20.06 8.22 -8.29
CA LYS A 6 -20.52 8.27 -6.89
C LYS A 6 -20.47 9.70 -6.37
N VAL A 7 -19.35 10.39 -6.61
CA VAL A 7 -19.17 11.79 -6.22
C VAL A 7 -20.20 12.70 -6.91
N ALA A 8 -20.52 12.46 -8.18
CA ALA A 8 -21.58 13.21 -8.86
C ALA A 8 -22.95 13.06 -8.18
N LYS A 9 -23.30 11.85 -7.72
CA LYS A 9 -24.55 11.59 -7.00
C LYS A 9 -24.57 12.21 -5.60
N GLU A 10 -23.43 12.20 -4.89
CA GLU A 10 -23.31 12.86 -3.58
C GLU A 10 -23.44 14.38 -3.73
N LEU A 11 -22.75 14.99 -4.70
CA LEU A 11 -22.86 16.41 -4.99
C LEU A 11 -24.29 16.85 -5.38
N GLU A 12 -25.02 16.00 -6.11
CA GLU A 12 -26.43 16.25 -6.44
C GLU A 12 -27.32 16.24 -5.20
N LYS A 13 -27.05 15.37 -4.21
CA LYS A 13 -27.78 15.35 -2.93
C LYS A 13 -27.44 16.56 -2.06
N ASP A 14 -26.17 16.95 -2.00
CA ASP A 14 -25.71 17.99 -1.08
C ASP A 14 -26.01 19.40 -1.59
N ILE A 15 -25.89 19.62 -2.91
CA ILE A 15 -25.98 20.95 -3.54
C ILE A 15 -27.27 21.10 -4.36
N GLY A 16 -28.03 20.02 -4.58
CA GLY A 16 -29.24 20.01 -5.40
C GLY A 16 -28.98 20.24 -6.90
N ARG A 17 -27.71 20.24 -7.32
CA ARG A 17 -27.30 20.50 -8.71
C ARG A 17 -26.82 19.20 -9.37
N LYS A 18 -27.44 18.86 -10.50
CA LYS A 18 -26.98 17.75 -11.32
C LYS A 18 -25.67 18.10 -12.02
N VAL A 19 -24.59 17.40 -11.67
CA VAL A 19 -23.27 17.57 -12.29
C VAL A 19 -22.90 16.28 -13.03
N SER A 20 -22.37 16.42 -14.25
CA SER A 20 -21.93 15.25 -15.01
C SER A 20 -20.70 14.58 -14.37
N ALA A 21 -20.62 13.25 -14.44
CA ALA A 21 -19.45 12.52 -13.97
C ALA A 21 -18.16 12.94 -14.70
N VAL A 22 -18.27 13.42 -15.95
CA VAL A 22 -17.14 13.94 -16.74
C VAL A 22 -16.60 15.23 -16.12
N THR A 23 -17.50 16.15 -15.74
CA THR A 23 -17.14 17.39 -15.06
C THR A 23 -16.44 17.09 -13.74
N VAL A 24 -17.01 16.23 -12.92
CA VAL A 24 -16.41 15.80 -11.64
C VAL A 24 -15.02 15.19 -11.86
N ARG A 25 -14.86 14.31 -12.85
CA ARG A 25 -13.57 13.69 -13.16
C ARG A 25 -12.51 14.71 -13.60
N ARG A 26 -12.89 15.71 -14.41
CA ARG A 26 -11.97 16.78 -14.85
C ARG A 26 -11.52 17.63 -13.67
N THR A 27 -12.45 18.02 -12.79
CA THR A 27 -12.14 18.82 -11.59
C THR A 27 -11.24 18.05 -10.63
N LEU A 28 -11.54 16.78 -10.36
CA LEU A 28 -10.69 15.92 -9.52
C LEU A 28 -9.27 15.80 -10.08
N ARG A 29 -9.13 15.58 -11.40
CA ARG A 29 -7.81 15.54 -12.04
C ARG A 29 -7.06 16.87 -11.96
N LYS A 30 -7.75 18.00 -12.15
CA LYS A 30 -7.15 19.34 -12.01
C LYS A 30 -6.64 19.58 -10.58
N ALA A 31 -7.31 19.01 -9.58
CA ALA A 31 -6.90 19.04 -8.19
C ALA A 31 -5.84 17.98 -7.83
N GLY A 32 -5.32 17.21 -8.79
CA GLY A 32 -4.35 16.13 -8.56
C GLY A 32 -4.94 14.84 -7.97
N LEU A 33 -6.26 14.76 -7.83
CA LEU A 33 -6.97 13.60 -7.29
C LEU A 33 -7.29 12.61 -8.41
N GLY A 34 -6.34 11.70 -8.66
CA GLY A 34 -6.51 10.57 -9.56
C GLY A 34 -7.02 9.32 -8.84
N ALA A 35 -7.83 8.51 -9.53
CA ALA A 35 -8.12 7.17 -9.05
C ALA A 35 -6.89 6.26 -9.28
N ILE A 36 -6.32 5.71 -8.20
CA ILE A 36 -5.22 4.75 -8.22
C ILE A 36 -5.65 3.49 -7.48
N GLU A 37 -5.63 2.34 -8.16
CA GLU A 37 -5.87 1.06 -7.50
C GLU A 37 -4.76 0.81 -6.47
N LYS A 38 -5.13 0.71 -5.20
CA LYS A 38 -4.15 0.39 -4.16
C LYS A 38 -3.65 -1.04 -4.43
N PRO A 39 -2.33 -1.27 -4.50
CA PRO A 39 -1.81 -2.61 -4.66
C PRO A 39 -2.30 -3.47 -3.48
N LYS A 40 -2.78 -4.67 -3.79
CA LYS A 40 -3.20 -5.64 -2.77
C LYS A 40 -1.97 -6.03 -1.96
N LYS A 41 -1.83 -5.47 -0.76
CA LYS A 41 -0.80 -5.91 0.18
C LYS A 41 -1.17 -7.31 0.66
N PRO A 42 -0.24 -8.28 0.67
CA PRO A 42 -0.50 -9.57 1.31
C PRO A 42 -0.86 -9.31 2.78
N LEU A 43 -1.91 -9.97 3.25
CA LEU A 43 -2.34 -9.87 4.64
C LEU A 43 -1.26 -10.50 5.52
N LEU A 44 -0.48 -9.65 6.19
CA LEU A 44 0.47 -10.11 7.19
C LEU A 44 -0.32 -10.51 8.44
N SER A 45 -0.26 -11.78 8.81
CA SER A 45 -0.76 -12.22 10.12
C SER A 45 0.05 -11.57 11.23
N ALA A 46 -0.55 -11.35 12.41
CA ALA A 46 0.16 -10.79 13.57
C ALA A 46 1.45 -11.57 13.92
N LYS A 47 1.45 -12.90 13.69
CA LYS A 47 2.63 -13.77 13.83
C LYS A 47 3.74 -13.39 12.84
N SER A 48 3.39 -13.19 11.57
CA SER A 48 4.37 -12.80 10.54
C SER A 48 4.94 -11.39 10.76
N ILE A 49 4.12 -10.46 11.27
CA ILE A 49 4.56 -9.10 11.63
C ILE A 49 5.60 -9.17 12.75
N ARG A 50 5.32 -9.88 13.85
CA ARG A 50 6.25 -10.02 14.96
C ARG A 50 7.57 -10.66 14.54
N LYS A 51 7.51 -11.75 13.76
CA LYS A 51 8.72 -12.43 13.25
C LYS A 51 9.57 -11.52 12.35
N ARG A 52 8.94 -10.76 11.45
CA ARG A 52 9.66 -9.80 10.59
C ARG A 52 10.28 -8.69 11.44
N LEU A 53 9.53 -8.14 12.39
CA LEU A 53 10.02 -7.08 13.26
C LEU A 53 11.21 -7.52 14.10
N SER A 54 11.12 -8.67 14.77
CA SER A 54 12.22 -9.21 15.58
C SER A 54 13.47 -9.46 14.73
N TRP A 55 13.29 -9.97 13.52
CA TRP A 55 14.38 -10.21 12.59
C TRP A 55 15.01 -8.90 12.09
N CYS A 56 14.22 -7.89 11.75
CA CYS A 56 14.74 -6.56 11.39
C CYS A 56 15.49 -5.91 12.55
N MET A 57 15.00 -6.04 13.79
CA MET A 57 15.67 -5.48 14.97
C MET A 57 16.99 -6.18 15.26
N ALA A 58 17.06 -7.51 15.11
CA ALA A 58 18.30 -8.27 15.30
C ALA A 58 19.40 -7.92 14.29
N HIS A 59 19.01 -7.42 13.11
CA HIS A 59 19.91 -7.10 12.01
C HIS A 59 19.94 -5.59 11.68
N LYS A 60 19.55 -4.74 12.64
CA LYS A 60 19.45 -3.29 12.44
C LYS A 60 20.81 -2.66 12.09
N ASP A 61 21.88 -3.19 12.66
CA ASP A 61 23.24 -2.64 12.55
C ASP A 61 24.08 -3.35 11.49
N TRP A 62 23.46 -4.17 10.64
CA TRP A 62 24.17 -4.91 9.59
C TRP A 62 24.70 -4.01 8.49
N THR A 63 25.95 -4.30 8.11
CA THR A 63 26.64 -3.63 7.01
C THR A 63 26.29 -4.28 5.67
N VAL A 64 26.60 -3.58 4.57
CA VAL A 64 26.39 -4.11 3.21
C VAL A 64 27.09 -5.45 2.99
N ASP A 65 28.23 -5.69 3.65
CA ASP A 65 28.96 -6.95 3.53
C ASP A 65 28.32 -8.08 4.35
N ASP A 66 27.64 -7.77 5.46
CA ASP A 66 26.81 -8.74 6.19
C ASP A 66 25.61 -9.18 5.34
N TRP A 67 24.99 -8.25 4.60
CA TRP A 67 23.92 -8.55 3.65
C TRP A 67 24.40 -9.44 2.50
N LYS A 68 25.56 -9.15 1.91
CA LYS A 68 26.15 -9.99 0.84
C LYS A 68 26.44 -11.42 1.32
N ARG A 69 26.78 -11.61 2.59
CA ARG A 69 27.01 -12.94 3.18
C ARG A 69 25.73 -13.76 3.27
N MET A 70 24.57 -13.12 3.43
CA MET A 70 23.28 -13.81 3.39
C MET A 70 22.89 -14.26 1.98
N ASP A 71 23.18 -13.44 0.97
CA ASP A 71 22.78 -13.72 -0.43
C ASP A 71 23.69 -14.75 -1.13
N ALA A 72 24.75 -15.22 -0.45
CA ALA A 72 25.62 -16.27 -0.97
C ALA A 72 24.88 -17.63 -1.04
N PRO A 73 24.96 -18.35 -2.17
CA PRO A 73 24.25 -19.60 -2.38
C PRO A 73 24.87 -20.71 -1.50
N GLY A 74 24.35 -20.89 -0.30
CA GLY A 74 24.84 -21.90 0.64
C GLY A 74 24.18 -21.87 2.03
N LEU A 75 23.49 -20.80 2.41
CA LEU A 75 22.73 -20.75 3.67
C LEU A 75 21.25 -20.56 3.36
N GLY A 76 20.62 -21.69 3.03
CA GLY A 76 19.18 -21.78 2.86
C GLY A 76 18.43 -21.28 4.09
N SER A 77 17.43 -20.43 3.83
CA SER A 77 16.10 -20.53 4.44
C SER A 77 16.06 -20.97 5.92
N GLY A 78 16.59 -20.15 6.82
CA GLY A 78 16.36 -20.28 8.25
C GLY A 78 14.95 -19.84 8.61
N GLN A 79 13.96 -20.70 8.38
CA GLN A 79 12.63 -20.58 8.95
C GLN A 79 12.73 -20.31 10.46
N GLY A 80 11.95 -19.35 10.94
CA GLY A 80 11.85 -19.09 12.37
C GLY A 80 11.36 -20.31 13.14
N LYS A 81 12.26 -20.93 13.91
CA LYS A 81 11.98 -21.77 15.07
C LYS A 81 12.41 -21.04 16.35
N ALA A 82 11.43 -20.47 17.01
CA ALA A 82 11.15 -20.55 18.44
C ALA A 82 9.66 -20.22 18.60
#